data_AF-A0A1F5FLX6-F1
#
_entry.id   AF-A0A1F5FLX6-F1
#
_cell.length_a   1.000
_cell.length_b   1.000
_cell.length_c   1.000
_cell.angle_alpha   90.00
_cell.angle_beta   90.00
_cell.angle_gamma   90.00
#
_symmetry.space_group_name_H-M   'P 1'
#
loop_
_entity.id
_entity.type
_entity.pdbx_description
1 polymer ?
#
loop_
_entity_poly.entity_id
_entity_poly.type
_entity_poly.pdbx_seq_one_letter_code
_entity_poly.pdbx_strand_id
1 'polypeptide(L)'
;MKDLWSDFGVRPGVTVEELDRSYVLRRSKAKGKHKDLRLAWKILRDPYAAAAYGNYKQIRSVIEAGFFDDEVEPENYKPERNDLNWLTTPFQKIINNIHDLDSDTIDHFQKIPPVVLLSTGAFSPIHQGHLMMMENAKKELENRGRTVLGGYISPSHDKYVFGKYKDVLFLDTSHRLRLCEKAVAHSDWLMSDPWEARYNDVPITYTDVITRLEAYLAKHLHVNFPVVVFYVFGGDNAPFARLFAKKGGCVCIKRPSHEDRLVSISHDPLITGNNNILIVDAFYDQPNISSTEIRNGTKEGLASIDALLKEWQHQYPKASENKQKYIYAIRNDSRYATKIWTRKNSEIDLTLASLEFLDKLSRNLEFAFSNCSSPDIPILVEPILIDLNDQQNYVTVLEHNKPIINLDTCTFSSQKLDFSRLFSLCDGQCRWERLVCRPGSESMSKQFAVIKPGKYDLIDDDIATGYTVNSIMEIAPKNIKIDKRVGLLQEYLDKHKDQINPKGDKELLDIVDFRDFLVGSLDSGLVVSMPTGEIIRAPYLLPYVSLVSRGMIPPSVELSVSMQIWKLNITFHNYLKSEILLEDSDPSFIKLMKYIGFDDKTRMVDICRWHLNRLQKLAFK
;
A
#
# COMPACT_ATOMS: atom_id res chain seq x y z
N MET A 1 33.90 30.99 -10.08
CA MET A 1 33.13 29.91 -10.74
C MET A 1 31.84 30.54 -11.26
N LYS A 2 31.42 30.24 -12.49
CA LYS A 2 30.15 30.73 -13.04
C LYS A 2 28.99 30.08 -12.27
N ASP A 3 28.06 30.87 -11.77
CA ASP A 3 26.91 30.41 -10.97
C ASP A 3 25.87 29.74 -11.87
N LEU A 4 25.29 28.60 -11.47
CA LEU A 4 24.38 27.82 -12.33
C LEU A 4 23.18 28.64 -12.83
N TRP A 5 22.66 29.57 -12.02
CA TRP A 5 21.56 30.44 -12.43
C TRP A 5 21.89 31.26 -13.69
N SER A 6 23.15 31.66 -13.84
CA SER A 6 23.62 32.42 -15.00
C SER A 6 23.71 31.57 -16.29
N ASP A 7 23.83 30.25 -16.18
CA ASP A 7 23.69 29.35 -17.33
C ASP A 7 22.27 29.40 -17.90
N PHE A 8 21.29 29.69 -17.04
CA PHE A 8 19.88 29.92 -17.40
C PHE A 8 19.52 31.41 -17.50
N GLY A 9 20.47 32.34 -17.39
CA GLY A 9 20.22 33.79 -17.46
C GLY A 9 19.02 34.26 -16.63
N VAL A 10 18.77 33.59 -15.51
CA VAL A 10 17.77 33.93 -14.50
C VAL A 10 18.50 34.22 -13.19
N ARG A 11 17.79 34.80 -12.23
CA ARG A 11 18.32 35.05 -10.88
C ARG A 11 17.87 33.94 -9.92
N PRO A 12 18.57 33.72 -8.80
CA PRO A 12 18.07 32.85 -7.74
C PRO A 12 16.66 33.28 -7.28
N GLY A 13 15.77 32.29 -7.06
CA GLY A 13 14.41 32.51 -6.56
C GLY A 13 13.32 32.69 -7.62
N VAL A 14 13.64 32.50 -8.91
CA VAL A 14 12.60 32.41 -9.96
C VAL A 14 11.69 31.20 -9.76
N THR A 15 10.48 31.24 -10.34
CA THR A 15 9.55 30.11 -10.25
C THR A 15 10.06 28.91 -11.05
N VAL A 16 9.54 27.72 -10.74
CA VAL A 16 9.86 26.48 -11.47
C VAL A 16 9.49 26.62 -12.95
N GLU A 17 8.36 27.27 -13.27
CA GLU A 17 7.91 27.46 -14.65
C GLU A 17 8.79 28.44 -15.44
N GLU A 18 9.33 29.46 -14.77
CA GLU A 18 10.31 30.36 -15.38
C GLU A 18 11.62 29.63 -15.66
N LEU A 19 12.11 28.85 -14.71
CA LEU A 19 13.32 28.05 -14.85
C LEU A 19 13.17 26.98 -15.95
N ASP A 20 12.03 26.28 -16.01
CA ASP A 20 11.72 25.27 -17.00
C ASP A 20 11.71 25.86 -18.42
N ARG A 21 11.02 26.99 -18.64
CA ARG A 21 11.03 27.71 -19.93
C ARG A 21 12.45 28.11 -20.33
N SER A 22 13.23 28.58 -19.37
CA SER A 22 14.60 29.03 -19.55
C SER A 22 15.55 27.89 -19.95
N TYR A 23 15.38 26.70 -19.36
CA TYR A 23 16.10 25.49 -19.72
C TYR A 23 15.74 25.02 -21.13
N VAL A 24 14.45 24.93 -21.47
CA VAL A 24 13.97 24.51 -22.80
C VAL A 24 14.55 25.39 -23.92
N LEU A 25 14.57 26.72 -23.71
CA LEU A 25 15.14 27.66 -24.68
C LEU A 25 16.65 27.40 -24.92
N ARG A 26 17.40 27.02 -23.90
CA ARG A 26 18.87 26.89 -23.97
C ARG A 26 19.33 25.52 -24.39
N ARG A 27 18.67 24.46 -23.95
CA ARG A 27 19.03 23.08 -24.32
C ARG A 27 19.00 22.87 -25.83
N SER A 28 18.06 23.52 -26.53
CA SER A 28 17.96 23.50 -28.00
C SER A 28 19.20 24.05 -28.72
N LYS A 29 20.00 24.87 -28.03
CA LYS A 29 21.23 25.50 -28.54
C LYS A 29 22.51 24.82 -28.04
N ALA A 30 22.40 23.87 -27.11
CA ALA A 30 23.54 23.23 -26.45
C ALA A 30 24.08 22.04 -27.27
N LYS A 31 25.00 22.30 -28.21
CA LYS A 31 25.71 21.26 -28.96
C LYS A 31 26.62 20.43 -28.02
N GLY A 32 26.13 19.30 -27.51
CA GLY A 32 26.92 18.29 -26.76
C GLY A 32 27.05 18.49 -25.24
N LYS A 33 26.59 19.62 -24.67
CA LYS A 33 26.60 19.90 -23.21
C LYS A 33 25.24 19.69 -22.53
N HIS A 34 24.36 18.93 -23.16
CA HIS A 34 22.97 18.79 -22.72
C HIS A 34 22.85 18.16 -21.32
N LYS A 35 23.64 17.13 -21.03
CA LYS A 35 23.60 16.44 -19.73
C LYS A 35 23.98 17.36 -18.57
N ASP A 36 25.06 18.13 -18.72
CA ASP A 36 25.50 19.09 -17.69
C ASP A 36 24.45 20.18 -17.47
N LEU A 37 23.84 20.68 -18.55
CA LEU A 37 22.79 21.69 -18.48
C LEU A 37 21.52 21.13 -17.81
N ARG A 38 21.13 19.88 -18.10
CA ARG A 38 19.99 19.23 -17.45
C ARG A 38 20.23 19.03 -15.96
N LEU A 39 21.41 18.51 -15.60
CA LEU A 39 21.76 18.33 -14.19
C LEU A 39 21.73 19.66 -13.44
N ALA A 40 22.29 20.73 -14.02
CA ALA A 40 22.22 22.07 -13.45
C ALA A 40 20.77 22.55 -13.26
N TRP A 41 19.92 22.35 -14.27
CA TRP A 41 18.50 22.69 -14.20
C TRP A 41 17.78 21.91 -13.10
N LYS A 42 18.00 20.60 -13.01
CA LYS A 42 17.45 19.72 -11.96
C LYS A 42 17.84 20.18 -10.57
N ILE A 43 19.13 20.47 -10.35
CA ILE A 43 19.64 20.97 -9.07
C ILE A 43 18.94 22.28 -8.68
N LEU A 44 18.78 23.21 -9.61
CA LEU A 44 18.14 24.49 -9.33
C LEU A 44 16.62 24.40 -9.17
N ARG A 45 16.00 23.37 -9.76
CA ARG A 45 14.57 23.11 -9.68
C ARG A 45 14.17 22.47 -8.35
N ASP A 46 15.03 21.65 -7.76
CA ASP A 46 14.81 21.04 -6.45
C ASP A 46 15.15 22.04 -5.32
N PRO A 47 14.23 22.35 -4.40
CA PRO A 47 14.44 23.39 -3.40
C PRO A 47 15.53 23.04 -2.37
N TYR A 48 15.77 21.77 -2.06
CA TYR A 48 16.82 21.32 -1.16
C TYR A 48 18.19 21.37 -1.86
N ALA A 49 18.25 20.84 -3.09
CA ALA A 49 19.47 20.83 -3.90
C ALA A 49 19.92 22.23 -4.30
N ALA A 50 18.99 23.12 -4.67
CA ALA A 50 19.27 24.51 -5.01
C ALA A 50 19.83 25.28 -3.81
N ALA A 51 19.27 25.07 -2.63
CA ALA A 51 19.74 25.67 -1.38
C ALA A 51 21.15 25.17 -1.02
N ALA A 52 21.40 23.87 -1.11
CA ALA A 52 22.73 23.30 -0.90
C ALA A 52 23.75 23.83 -1.91
N TYR A 53 23.42 23.85 -3.21
CA TYR A 53 24.28 24.44 -4.24
C TYR A 53 24.58 25.91 -3.94
N GLY A 54 23.58 26.68 -3.51
CA GLY A 54 23.74 28.08 -3.12
C GLY A 54 24.82 28.30 -2.05
N ASN A 55 24.92 27.39 -1.09
CA ASN A 55 25.87 27.45 0.02
C ASN A 55 27.27 26.93 -0.36
N TYR A 56 27.35 25.73 -0.94
CA TYR A 56 28.63 25.07 -1.21
C TYR A 56 29.26 25.52 -2.52
N LYS A 57 28.46 26.09 -3.44
CA LYS A 57 28.85 26.51 -4.80
C LYS A 57 29.54 25.42 -5.62
N GLN A 58 29.26 24.15 -5.32
CA GLN A 58 29.83 22.98 -5.96
C GLN A 58 28.75 21.94 -6.25
N ILE A 59 28.62 21.53 -7.52
CA ILE A 59 27.71 20.44 -7.93
C ILE A 59 28.06 19.15 -7.19
N ARG A 60 29.36 18.87 -7.03
CA ARG A 60 29.85 17.67 -6.36
C ARG A 60 29.28 17.50 -4.96
N SER A 61 29.16 18.58 -4.18
CA SER A 61 28.59 18.54 -2.82
C SER A 61 27.12 18.10 -2.83
N VAL A 62 26.37 18.44 -3.86
CA VAL A 62 24.95 18.07 -4.04
C VAL A 62 24.82 16.61 -4.48
N ILE A 63 25.66 16.16 -5.40
CA ILE A 63 25.70 14.76 -5.85
C ILE A 63 26.14 13.81 -4.72
N GLU A 64 27.19 14.18 -3.98
CA GLU A 64 27.63 13.41 -2.81
C GLU A 64 26.55 13.34 -1.73
N ALA A 65 25.69 14.36 -1.65
CA ALA A 65 24.53 14.38 -0.77
C ALA A 65 23.33 13.55 -1.30
N GLY A 66 23.54 12.73 -2.33
CA GLY A 66 22.57 11.74 -2.81
C GLY A 66 21.61 12.24 -3.89
N PHE A 67 21.76 13.48 -4.36
CA PHE A 67 21.01 13.98 -5.50
C PHE A 67 21.46 13.30 -6.81
N PHE A 68 20.52 13.01 -7.71
CA PHE A 68 20.82 12.44 -9.02
C PHE A 68 19.91 13.02 -10.11
N ASP A 69 20.35 12.91 -11.36
CA ASP A 69 19.53 13.24 -12.54
C ASP A 69 18.58 12.07 -12.85
N ASP A 70 17.28 12.26 -12.67
CA ASP A 70 16.22 11.29 -12.98
C ASP A 70 16.03 11.07 -14.50
N GLU A 71 16.74 11.85 -15.34
CA GLU A 71 16.69 11.88 -16.80
C GLU A 71 15.36 12.36 -17.40
N VAL A 72 14.47 12.94 -16.58
CA VAL A 72 13.16 13.45 -17.02
C VAL A 72 13.28 14.90 -17.52
N GLU A 73 12.84 15.14 -18.74
CA GLU A 73 12.72 16.48 -19.31
C GLU A 73 11.43 17.18 -18.86
N PRO A 74 11.36 18.54 -18.84
CA PRO A 74 10.19 19.29 -18.40
C PRO A 74 8.88 18.85 -19.05
N GLU A 75 8.89 18.62 -20.37
CA GLU A 75 7.73 18.17 -21.13
C GLU A 75 7.22 16.77 -20.76
N ASN A 76 8.05 15.97 -20.09
CA ASN A 76 7.73 14.61 -19.67
C ASN A 76 7.36 14.53 -18.18
N TYR A 77 7.36 15.65 -17.44
CA TYR A 77 6.83 15.66 -16.08
C TYR A 77 5.32 15.44 -16.12
N LYS A 78 4.91 14.27 -15.65
CA LYS A 78 3.50 13.88 -15.52
C LYS A 78 2.87 14.66 -14.35
N PRO A 79 1.89 15.56 -14.59
CA PRO A 79 1.21 16.29 -13.50
C PRO A 79 0.59 15.34 -12.47
N GLU A 80 0.20 14.15 -12.90
CA GLU A 80 -0.38 13.10 -12.07
C GLU A 80 0.50 12.65 -10.91
N ARG A 81 1.82 12.82 -11.02
CA ARG A 81 2.79 12.51 -9.96
C ARG A 81 2.52 13.33 -8.69
N ASN A 82 2.04 14.56 -8.86
CA ASN A 82 1.71 15.47 -7.77
C ASN A 82 0.21 15.46 -7.44
N ASP A 83 -0.58 14.59 -8.05
CA ASP A 83 -2.01 14.49 -7.71
C ASP A 83 -2.19 13.82 -6.35
N LEU A 84 -2.36 14.65 -5.33
CA LEU A 84 -2.63 14.22 -3.97
C LEU A 84 -4.04 13.60 -3.82
N ASN A 85 -4.90 13.55 -4.85
CA ASN A 85 -6.14 12.76 -4.77
C ASN A 85 -5.90 11.27 -5.05
N TRP A 86 -4.73 10.92 -5.59
CA TRP A 86 -4.36 9.52 -5.83
C TRP A 86 -3.85 8.89 -4.53
N LEU A 87 -4.77 8.26 -3.80
CA LEU A 87 -4.49 7.64 -2.51
C LEU A 87 -3.52 6.47 -2.70
N THR A 88 -2.28 6.66 -2.26
CA THR A 88 -1.17 5.74 -2.49
C THR A 88 -0.28 5.56 -1.29
N THR A 89 -0.43 6.41 -0.28
CA THR A 89 0.39 6.36 0.93
C THR A 89 -0.52 6.08 2.13
N PRO A 90 -0.20 5.07 2.94
CA PRO A 90 -0.97 4.76 4.13
C PRO A 90 -0.80 5.86 5.18
N PHE A 91 -1.82 6.10 5.99
CA PHE A 91 -1.86 7.19 6.99
C PHE A 91 -2.36 6.71 8.35
N GLN A 92 -2.86 5.47 8.44
CA GLN A 92 -3.67 5.02 9.57
C GLN A 92 -2.91 5.03 10.90
N LYS A 93 -1.64 4.63 10.92
CA LYS A 93 -0.84 4.63 12.16
C LYS A 93 -0.62 6.03 12.71
N ILE A 94 -0.46 7.02 11.82
CA ILE A 94 -0.34 8.43 12.22
C ILE A 94 -1.66 8.93 12.81
N ILE A 95 -2.79 8.62 12.16
CA ILE A 95 -4.11 9.01 12.65
C ILE A 95 -4.39 8.39 14.03
N ASN A 96 -4.11 7.10 14.20
CA ASN A 96 -4.26 6.41 15.49
C ASN A 96 -3.41 7.08 16.57
N ASN A 97 -2.14 7.36 16.28
CA ASN A 97 -1.25 8.03 17.23
C ASN A 97 -1.73 9.45 17.56
N ILE A 98 -2.32 10.19 16.62
CA ILE A 98 -2.92 11.51 16.92
C ILE A 98 -4.12 11.37 17.85
N HIS A 99 -4.97 10.36 17.63
CA HIS A 99 -6.16 10.12 18.47
C HIS A 99 -5.81 9.74 19.91
N ASP A 100 -4.65 9.12 20.13
CA ASP A 100 -4.20 8.71 21.47
C ASP A 100 -3.54 9.85 22.28
N LEU A 101 -3.32 11.03 21.66
CA LEU A 101 -2.72 12.18 22.34
C LEU A 101 -3.74 13.00 23.13
N ASP A 102 -3.29 13.54 24.27
CA ASP A 102 -4.05 14.49 25.07
C ASP A 102 -4.08 15.89 24.44
N SER A 103 -5.05 16.71 24.86
CA SER A 103 -5.24 18.07 24.34
C SER A 103 -4.05 18.99 24.62
N ASP A 104 -3.39 18.86 25.76
CA ASP A 104 -2.28 19.74 26.16
C ASP A 104 -1.06 19.50 25.24
N THR A 105 -0.82 18.24 24.87
CA THR A 105 0.18 17.85 23.87
C THR A 105 -0.14 18.45 22.50
N ILE A 106 -1.39 18.35 22.05
CA ILE A 106 -1.83 18.90 20.75
C ILE A 106 -1.70 20.43 20.72
N ASP A 107 -2.05 21.12 21.81
CA ASP A 107 -1.93 22.59 21.91
C ASP A 107 -0.47 23.06 21.77
N HIS A 108 0.49 22.22 22.12
CA HIS A 108 1.91 22.51 21.96
C HIS A 108 2.39 22.45 20.50
N PHE A 109 1.67 21.74 19.62
CA PHE A 109 2.09 21.47 18.23
C PHE A 109 2.13 22.70 17.32
N GLN A 110 1.45 23.78 17.69
CA GLN A 110 1.62 25.07 16.99
C GLN A 110 3.00 25.67 17.21
N LYS A 111 3.59 25.46 18.39
CA LYS A 111 4.91 26.00 18.76
C LYS A 111 6.02 25.04 18.37
N ILE A 112 5.83 23.74 18.62
CA ILE A 112 6.78 22.68 18.33
C ILE A 112 6.06 21.64 17.45
N PRO A 113 6.12 21.79 16.11
CA PRO A 113 5.42 20.92 15.18
C PRO A 113 5.82 19.46 15.36
N PRO A 114 4.89 18.50 15.44
CA PRO A 114 5.23 17.09 15.52
C PRO A 114 5.93 16.61 14.24
N VAL A 115 6.63 15.49 14.37
CA VAL A 115 7.50 14.93 13.33
C VAL A 115 6.91 13.65 12.75
N VAL A 116 7.05 13.49 11.44
CA VAL A 116 6.96 12.20 10.76
C VAL A 116 8.34 11.83 10.21
N LEU A 117 8.79 10.60 10.44
CA LEU A 117 10.07 10.12 9.95
C LEU A 117 9.96 9.51 8.55
N LEU A 118 10.96 9.71 7.71
CA LEU A 118 11.02 9.09 6.38
C LEU A 118 12.41 8.52 6.15
N SER A 119 12.49 7.28 5.69
CA SER A 119 13.72 6.71 5.14
C SER A 119 13.46 6.10 3.77
N THR A 120 14.26 6.49 2.78
CA THR A 120 14.20 5.94 1.42
C THR A 120 15.39 5.02 1.20
N GLY A 121 15.23 4.00 0.36
CA GLY A 121 16.33 3.10 0.07
C GLY A 121 15.96 1.90 -0.78
N ALA A 122 16.97 1.09 -1.12
CA ALA A 122 16.74 -0.14 -1.87
C ALA A 122 15.84 -1.12 -1.10
N PHE A 123 16.08 -1.29 0.21
CA PHE A 123 15.38 -2.25 1.07
C PHE A 123 15.23 -3.64 0.44
N SER A 124 16.36 -4.18 -0.05
CA SER A 124 16.38 -5.41 -0.83
C SER A 124 17.25 -6.52 -0.23
N PRO A 125 16.85 -7.20 0.84
CA PRO A 125 15.63 -6.97 1.60
C PRO A 125 15.81 -5.89 2.67
N ILE A 126 14.71 -5.38 3.19
CA ILE A 126 14.68 -4.72 4.50
C ILE A 126 15.13 -5.71 5.58
N HIS A 127 15.68 -5.18 6.69
CA HIS A 127 16.26 -5.98 7.77
C HIS A 127 16.28 -5.19 9.08
N GLN A 128 16.63 -5.85 10.18
CA GLN A 128 16.60 -5.27 11.53
C GLN A 128 17.37 -3.95 11.64
N GLY A 129 18.56 -3.83 11.03
CA GLY A 129 19.32 -2.57 11.03
C GLY A 129 18.58 -1.36 10.42
N HIS A 130 17.66 -1.56 9.48
CA HIS A 130 16.82 -0.47 8.96
C HIS A 130 15.76 -0.04 9.97
N LEU A 131 15.10 -1.02 10.63
CA LEU A 131 14.10 -0.76 11.66
C LEU A 131 14.72 -0.07 12.86
N MET A 132 15.88 -0.55 13.33
CA MET A 132 16.57 0.04 14.46
C MET A 132 17.08 1.46 14.16
N MET A 133 17.48 1.75 12.93
CA MET A 133 17.81 3.12 12.52
C MET A 133 16.61 4.07 12.72
N MET A 134 15.41 3.63 12.35
CA MET A 134 14.18 4.41 12.57
C MET A 134 13.86 4.55 14.06
N GLU A 135 13.97 3.48 14.86
CA GLU A 135 13.72 3.51 16.31
C GLU A 135 14.69 4.44 17.05
N ASN A 136 15.98 4.46 16.67
CA ASN A 136 16.96 5.38 17.25
C ASN A 136 16.63 6.83 16.92
N ALA A 137 16.22 7.10 15.68
CA ALA A 137 15.83 8.45 15.26
C ALA A 137 14.58 8.94 16.01
N LYS A 138 13.58 8.05 16.17
CA LYS A 138 12.38 8.34 16.95
C LYS A 138 12.75 8.71 18.40
N LYS A 139 13.51 7.85 19.07
CA LYS A 139 13.93 8.04 20.46
C LYS A 139 14.73 9.32 20.66
N GLU A 140 15.65 9.66 19.75
CA GLU A 140 16.42 10.91 19.86
C GLU A 140 15.52 12.13 19.83
N LEU A 141 14.56 12.16 18.90
CA LEU A 141 13.64 13.28 18.77
C LEU A 141 12.74 13.40 20.00
N GLU A 142 12.22 12.28 20.49
CA GLU A 142 11.40 12.24 21.71
C GLU A 142 12.17 12.69 22.95
N ASN A 143 13.44 12.28 23.11
CA ASN A 143 14.32 12.75 24.18
C ASN A 143 14.58 14.27 24.12
N ARG A 144 14.48 14.86 22.93
CA ARG A 144 14.57 16.32 22.71
C ARG A 144 13.23 17.04 22.84
N GLY A 145 12.18 16.35 23.29
CA GLY A 145 10.85 16.92 23.49
C GLY A 145 10.05 17.10 22.19
N ARG A 146 10.39 16.37 21.12
CA ARG A 146 9.64 16.37 19.86
C ARG A 146 8.73 15.14 19.82
N THR A 147 7.45 15.32 19.49
CA THR A 147 6.54 14.19 19.31
C THR A 147 6.69 13.59 17.91
N VAL A 148 6.87 12.28 17.82
CA VAL A 148 6.90 11.53 16.56
C VAL A 148 5.55 10.85 16.34
N LEU A 149 4.80 11.28 15.32
CA LEU A 149 3.47 10.74 15.04
C LEU A 149 3.50 9.44 14.24
N GLY A 150 4.59 9.20 13.51
CA GLY A 150 4.72 8.01 12.67
C GLY A 150 5.96 8.07 11.80
N GLY A 151 6.14 7.05 10.97
CA GLY A 151 7.24 7.02 10.02
C GLY A 151 7.03 6.10 8.84
N TYR A 152 7.81 6.32 7.80
CA TYR A 152 7.72 5.63 6.52
C TYR A 152 9.05 5.01 6.13
N ILE A 153 8.99 3.73 5.77
CA ILE A 153 9.98 3.07 4.93
C ILE A 153 9.49 3.21 3.49
N SER A 154 10.26 3.88 2.64
CA SER A 154 9.90 4.14 1.24
C SER A 154 10.88 3.45 0.30
N PRO A 155 10.55 2.26 -0.24
CA PRO A 155 11.41 1.59 -1.21
C PRO A 155 11.61 2.43 -2.47
N SER A 156 12.84 2.41 -2.98
CA SER A 156 13.20 3.12 -4.21
C SER A 156 12.75 2.38 -5.46
N HIS A 157 12.58 3.11 -6.55
CA HIS A 157 12.18 2.60 -7.86
C HIS A 157 13.18 1.59 -8.44
N ASP A 158 12.71 0.54 -9.14
CA ASP A 158 13.56 -0.54 -9.67
C ASP A 158 14.70 -0.06 -10.57
N LYS A 159 14.47 0.90 -11.48
CA LYS A 159 15.54 1.48 -12.32
C LYS A 159 16.73 2.02 -11.49
N TYR A 160 16.49 2.53 -10.28
CA TYR A 160 17.55 3.00 -9.38
C TYR A 160 18.27 1.84 -8.67
N VAL A 161 17.54 0.78 -8.34
CA VAL A 161 18.07 -0.37 -7.60
C VAL A 161 18.76 -1.37 -8.53
N PHE A 162 18.33 -1.51 -9.78
CA PHE A 162 18.78 -2.52 -10.75
C PHE A 162 20.31 -2.54 -10.90
N GLY A 163 20.95 -1.36 -10.99
CA GLY A 163 22.41 -1.24 -11.08
C GLY A 163 23.19 -1.69 -9.84
N LYS A 164 22.50 -2.01 -8.73
CA LYS A 164 23.09 -2.46 -7.45
C LYS A 164 23.13 -3.98 -7.30
N TYR A 165 22.47 -4.74 -8.17
CA TYR A 165 22.54 -6.21 -8.16
C TYR A 165 23.67 -6.70 -9.06
N LYS A 166 24.58 -7.49 -8.50
CA LYS A 166 25.56 -8.28 -9.24
C LYS A 166 25.42 -9.73 -8.77
N ASP A 167 24.88 -10.59 -9.61
CA ASP A 167 24.81 -12.06 -9.41
C ASP A 167 24.14 -12.54 -8.09
N VAL A 168 23.10 -11.84 -7.62
CA VAL A 168 22.35 -12.16 -6.38
C VAL A 168 20.84 -12.12 -6.64
N LEU A 169 20.04 -12.70 -5.72
CA LEU A 169 18.57 -12.70 -5.80
C LEU A 169 18.04 -11.29 -6.09
N PHE A 170 17.41 -11.13 -7.26
CA PHE A 170 16.77 -9.88 -7.65
C PHE A 170 15.39 -9.80 -7.02
N LEU A 171 15.10 -8.68 -6.36
CA LEU A 171 13.80 -8.39 -5.78
C LEU A 171 13.26 -7.13 -6.45
N ASP A 172 12.23 -7.29 -7.27
CA ASP A 172 11.56 -6.13 -7.88
C ASP A 172 10.80 -5.30 -6.84
N THR A 173 10.17 -4.22 -7.30
CA THR A 173 9.33 -3.33 -6.50
C THR A 173 8.29 -4.07 -5.67
N SER A 174 7.54 -5.00 -6.26
CA SER A 174 6.47 -5.70 -5.57
C SER A 174 7.01 -6.59 -4.44
N HIS A 175 8.11 -7.29 -4.67
CA HIS A 175 8.72 -8.14 -3.63
C HIS A 175 9.32 -7.31 -2.50
N ARG A 176 10.00 -6.20 -2.82
CA ARG A 176 10.57 -5.30 -1.81
C ARG A 176 9.47 -4.63 -0.97
N LEU A 177 8.37 -4.21 -1.59
CA LEU A 177 7.21 -3.69 -0.88
C LEU A 177 6.61 -4.75 0.04
N ARG A 178 6.38 -5.96 -0.46
CA ARG A 178 5.85 -7.07 0.35
C ARG A 178 6.69 -7.35 1.59
N LEU A 179 8.02 -7.29 1.45
CA LEU A 179 8.96 -7.45 2.56
C LEU A 179 8.89 -6.29 3.56
N CYS A 180 8.81 -5.05 3.07
CA CYS A 180 8.67 -3.85 3.91
C CYS A 180 7.35 -3.85 4.68
N GLU A 181 6.24 -4.15 4.02
CA GLU A 181 4.91 -4.29 4.63
C GLU A 181 4.90 -5.36 5.73
N LYS A 182 5.52 -6.53 5.50
CA LYS A 182 5.66 -7.57 6.53
C LYS A 182 6.53 -7.11 7.70
N ALA A 183 7.65 -6.42 7.43
CA ALA A 183 8.56 -5.96 8.47
C ALA A 183 7.92 -4.94 9.43
N VAL A 184 7.04 -4.08 8.90
CA VAL A 184 6.39 -3.01 9.69
C VAL A 184 5.00 -3.40 10.18
N ALA A 185 4.47 -4.59 9.83
CA ALA A 185 3.11 -5.02 10.18
C ALA A 185 2.81 -5.01 11.68
N HIS A 186 3.82 -5.24 12.52
CA HIS A 186 3.69 -5.25 13.98
C HIS A 186 4.13 -3.94 14.67
N SER A 187 4.67 -2.98 13.92
CA SER A 187 4.94 -1.65 14.46
C SER A 187 3.63 -0.86 14.62
N ASP A 188 3.52 -0.07 15.67
CA ASP A 188 2.40 0.87 15.89
C ASP A 188 2.59 2.22 15.18
N TRP A 189 3.81 2.52 14.70
CA TRP A 189 4.14 3.84 14.15
C TRP A 189 4.76 3.82 12.74
N LEU A 190 5.41 2.73 12.33
CA LEU A 190 6.05 2.59 11.01
C LEU A 190 5.10 2.02 9.95
N MET A 191 5.12 2.59 8.75
CA MET A 191 4.39 2.12 7.58
C MET A 191 5.35 1.96 6.37
N SER A 192 4.94 1.18 5.37
CA SER A 192 5.63 1.09 4.09
C SER A 192 4.94 2.02 3.09
N ASP A 193 5.65 2.99 2.51
CA ASP A 193 5.11 3.89 1.49
C ASP A 193 5.45 3.36 0.08
N PRO A 194 4.45 2.89 -0.70
CA PRO A 194 4.70 2.39 -2.05
C PRO A 194 4.87 3.49 -3.09
N TRP A 195 4.62 4.76 -2.76
CA TRP A 195 4.60 5.85 -3.74
C TRP A 195 5.87 5.91 -4.59
N GLU A 196 7.06 5.94 -3.96
CA GLU A 196 8.35 6.05 -4.65
C GLU A 196 8.61 4.88 -5.60
N ALA A 197 8.42 3.64 -5.15
CA ALA A 197 8.75 2.47 -5.97
C ALA A 197 7.70 2.13 -7.03
N ARG A 198 6.41 2.19 -6.67
CA ARG A 198 5.31 1.63 -7.48
C ARG A 198 4.57 2.68 -8.30
N TYR A 199 4.42 3.90 -7.76
CA TYR A 199 3.55 4.93 -8.35
C TYR A 199 4.33 6.04 -9.06
N ASN A 200 5.56 5.75 -9.47
CA ASN A 200 6.38 6.58 -10.34
C ASN A 200 6.92 5.73 -11.49
N ASP A 201 7.10 6.36 -12.66
CA ASP A 201 7.62 5.74 -13.87
C ASP A 201 9.14 5.89 -14.03
N VAL A 202 9.78 6.56 -13.08
CA VAL A 202 11.20 6.87 -13.05
C VAL A 202 11.69 6.92 -11.60
N PRO A 203 13.01 6.77 -11.37
CA PRO A 203 13.61 7.06 -10.08
C PRO A 203 13.33 8.47 -9.58
N ILE A 204 12.99 8.58 -8.30
CA ILE A 204 12.67 9.84 -7.63
C ILE A 204 13.73 10.17 -6.58
N THR A 205 14.13 11.45 -6.48
CA THR A 205 15.03 11.89 -5.42
C THR A 205 14.32 11.86 -4.06
N TYR A 206 15.04 11.54 -2.99
CA TYR A 206 14.43 11.48 -1.65
C TYR A 206 13.83 12.84 -1.21
N THR A 207 14.34 13.96 -1.73
CA THR A 207 13.82 15.32 -1.51
C THR A 207 12.47 15.56 -2.18
N ASP A 208 12.24 14.97 -3.35
CA ASP A 208 10.92 14.94 -3.98
C ASP A 208 9.94 14.05 -3.19
N VAL A 209 10.40 12.92 -2.64
CA VAL A 209 9.60 12.07 -1.74
C VAL A 209 9.18 12.86 -0.51
N ILE A 210 10.11 13.58 0.14
CA ILE A 210 9.82 14.47 1.28
C ILE A 210 8.77 15.51 0.89
N THR A 211 9.00 16.24 -0.20
CA THR A 211 8.13 17.36 -0.61
C THR A 211 6.71 16.87 -0.91
N ARG A 212 6.56 15.73 -1.60
CA ARG A 212 5.25 15.14 -1.85
C ARG A 212 4.62 14.62 -0.56
N LEU A 213 5.38 13.97 0.32
CA LEU A 213 4.86 13.44 1.58
C LEU A 213 4.35 14.55 2.50
N GLU A 214 5.08 15.65 2.64
CA GLU A 214 4.64 16.83 3.39
C GLU A 214 3.29 17.35 2.86
N ALA A 215 3.16 17.50 1.54
CA ALA A 215 1.92 17.95 0.92
C ALA A 215 0.77 16.93 1.08
N TYR A 216 1.06 15.64 0.98
CA TYR A 216 0.10 14.55 1.16
C TYR A 216 -0.43 14.51 2.60
N LEU A 217 0.46 14.57 3.59
CA LEU A 217 0.07 14.60 5.01
C LEU A 217 -0.74 15.86 5.34
N ALA A 218 -0.31 17.03 4.87
CA ALA A 218 -1.04 18.28 5.08
C ALA A 218 -2.47 18.23 4.52
N LYS A 219 -2.67 17.55 3.40
CA LYS A 219 -3.99 17.39 2.78
C LYS A 219 -4.88 16.41 3.54
N HIS A 220 -4.33 15.26 3.95
CA HIS A 220 -5.15 14.11 4.36
C HIS A 220 -5.26 13.90 5.86
N LEU A 221 -4.35 14.44 6.67
CA LEU A 221 -4.46 14.30 8.13
C LEU A 221 -5.55 15.21 8.72
N HIS A 222 -5.98 16.26 8.01
CA HIS A 222 -7.01 17.20 8.44
C HIS A 222 -6.77 17.80 9.85
N VAL A 223 -5.50 17.93 10.23
CA VAL A 223 -5.08 18.53 11.51
C VAL A 223 -4.91 20.04 11.39
N ASN A 224 -5.08 20.76 12.52
CA ASN A 224 -4.93 22.22 12.57
C ASN A 224 -3.50 22.68 12.90
N PHE A 225 -2.55 21.76 13.07
CA PHE A 225 -1.14 22.03 13.33
C PHE A 225 -0.25 21.57 12.18
N PRO A 226 0.90 22.21 11.95
CA PRO A 226 1.86 21.75 10.94
C PRO A 226 2.49 20.41 11.35
N VAL A 227 2.71 19.53 10.39
CA VAL A 227 3.49 18.30 10.54
C VAL A 227 4.75 18.44 9.69
N VAL A 228 5.91 18.15 10.27
CA VAL A 228 7.19 18.24 9.55
C VAL A 228 7.79 16.87 9.30
N VAL A 229 8.41 16.69 8.14
CA VAL A 229 9.08 15.43 7.79
C VAL A 229 10.56 15.52 8.12
N PHE A 230 11.06 14.58 8.91
CA PHE A 230 12.49 14.40 9.17
C PHE A 230 13.01 13.19 8.40
N TYR A 231 14.06 13.40 7.61
CA TYR A 231 14.66 12.33 6.81
C TYR A 231 15.71 11.56 7.62
N VAL A 232 15.63 10.23 7.60
CA VAL A 232 16.45 9.34 8.43
C VAL A 232 17.36 8.48 7.56
N PHE A 233 18.66 8.50 7.86
CA PHE A 233 19.67 7.73 7.14
C PHE A 233 20.84 7.30 8.05
N GLY A 234 21.56 6.27 7.62
CA GLY A 234 22.75 5.76 8.32
C GLY A 234 24.00 6.59 8.03
N GLY A 235 25.01 6.47 8.89
CA GLY A 235 26.29 7.18 8.78
C GLY A 235 27.05 6.95 7.47
N ASP A 236 26.78 5.85 6.76
CA ASP A 236 27.28 5.61 5.41
C ASP A 236 26.84 6.69 4.40
N ASN A 237 25.70 7.35 4.66
CA ASN A 237 25.16 8.45 3.86
C ASN A 237 25.25 9.80 4.57
N ALA A 238 26.19 9.98 5.52
CA ALA A 238 26.40 11.23 6.25
C ALA A 238 26.37 12.51 5.36
N PRO A 239 26.94 12.52 4.14
CA PRO A 239 26.86 13.68 3.25
C PRO A 239 25.44 14.14 2.88
N PHE A 240 24.41 13.31 3.03
CA PHE A 240 23.02 13.69 2.77
C PHE A 240 22.57 14.86 3.66
N ALA A 241 23.18 15.02 4.84
CA ALA A 241 22.94 16.15 5.74
C ALA A 241 23.12 17.53 5.08
N ARG A 242 23.98 17.63 4.05
CA ARG A 242 24.24 18.88 3.32
C ARG A 242 23.00 19.45 2.63
N LEU A 243 22.04 18.60 2.21
CA LEU A 243 20.79 19.07 1.61
C LEU A 243 19.84 19.75 2.62
N PHE A 244 20.05 19.51 3.91
CA PHE A 244 19.20 20.02 5.00
C PHE A 244 19.75 21.28 5.69
N ALA A 245 20.90 21.80 5.24
CA ALA A 245 21.56 22.97 5.84
C ALA A 245 20.67 24.23 5.93
N LYS A 246 19.62 24.34 5.10
CA LYS A 246 18.69 25.48 5.07
C LYS A 246 17.21 25.10 5.15
N LYS A 247 16.85 23.86 4.83
CA LYS A 247 15.46 23.43 4.69
C LYS A 247 15.26 22.02 5.24
N GLY A 248 14.12 21.81 5.90
CA GLY A 248 13.74 20.52 6.47
C GLY A 248 14.59 20.13 7.67
N GLY A 249 14.44 18.88 8.08
CA GLY A 249 15.26 18.28 9.13
C GLY A 249 15.69 16.87 8.77
N CYS A 250 16.77 16.40 9.38
CA CYS A 250 17.24 15.05 9.20
C CYS A 250 17.91 14.48 10.43
N VAL A 251 17.96 13.14 10.48
CA VAL A 251 18.60 12.37 11.54
C VAL A 251 19.56 11.37 10.90
N CYS A 252 20.84 11.56 11.15
CA CYS A 252 21.92 10.66 10.76
C CYS A 252 22.30 9.76 11.93
N ILE A 253 22.03 8.45 11.83
CA ILE A 253 22.44 7.48 12.85
C ILE A 253 23.86 7.00 12.56
N LYS A 254 24.78 7.27 13.48
CA LYS A 254 26.19 6.88 13.35
C LYS A 254 26.33 5.35 13.27
N ARG A 255 27.32 4.89 12.51
CA ARG A 255 27.67 3.48 12.35
C ARG A 255 29.18 3.32 12.59
N PRO A 256 29.63 2.38 13.43
CA PRO A 256 31.05 2.22 13.76
C PRO A 256 31.97 2.05 12.54
N SER A 257 31.46 1.46 11.46
CA SER A 257 32.23 1.19 10.24
C SER A 257 32.32 2.37 9.25
N HIS A 258 31.73 3.53 9.55
CA HIS A 258 31.60 4.65 8.60
C HIS A 258 31.97 6.02 9.20
N GLU A 259 32.79 6.04 10.26
CA GLU A 259 33.19 7.26 10.96
C GLU A 259 33.91 8.27 10.05
N ASP A 260 34.71 7.80 9.08
CA ASP A 260 35.40 8.67 8.12
C ASP A 260 34.46 9.58 7.34
N ARG A 261 33.25 9.10 7.00
CA ARG A 261 32.26 9.92 6.27
C ARG A 261 31.66 11.01 7.15
N LEU A 262 31.60 10.77 8.46
CA LEU A 262 31.12 11.74 9.45
C LEU A 262 32.13 12.87 9.67
N VAL A 263 33.43 12.65 9.46
CA VAL A 263 34.47 13.68 9.63
C VAL A 263 34.17 14.91 8.77
N SER A 264 33.74 14.70 7.51
CA SER A 264 33.42 15.81 6.60
C SER A 264 32.19 16.62 7.01
N ILE A 265 31.34 16.05 7.88
CA ILE A 265 30.06 16.63 8.31
C ILE A 265 30.19 17.26 9.69
N SER A 266 30.97 16.66 10.59
CA SER A 266 31.20 17.20 11.94
C SER A 266 31.95 18.53 11.95
N HIS A 267 32.70 18.83 10.90
CA HIS A 267 33.42 20.09 10.72
C HIS A 267 32.72 21.08 9.78
N ASP A 268 31.55 20.72 9.22
CA ASP A 268 30.82 21.61 8.31
C ASP A 268 30.08 22.68 9.12
N PRO A 269 30.43 23.97 9.00
CA PRO A 269 29.84 25.04 9.82
C PRO A 269 28.36 25.31 9.51
N LEU A 270 27.84 24.81 8.39
CA LEU A 270 26.41 24.91 8.06
C LEU A 270 25.58 23.79 8.69
N ILE A 271 26.27 22.77 9.22
CA ILE A 271 25.67 21.61 9.88
C ILE A 271 25.89 21.71 11.38
N THR A 272 27.11 22.03 11.81
CA THR A 272 27.47 22.17 13.22
C THR A 272 26.70 23.31 13.86
N GLY A 273 25.81 22.97 14.80
CA GLY A 273 24.92 23.93 15.49
C GLY A 273 23.54 24.11 14.84
N ASN A 274 23.24 23.40 13.75
CA ASN A 274 21.90 23.38 13.17
C ASN A 274 21.00 22.39 13.93
N ASN A 275 20.01 22.91 14.68
CA ASN A 275 19.11 22.10 15.50
C ASN A 275 18.20 21.15 14.69
N ASN A 276 18.08 21.34 13.38
CA ASN A 276 17.31 20.46 12.50
C ASN A 276 18.15 19.34 11.88
N ILE A 277 19.46 19.31 12.10
CA ILE A 277 20.36 18.24 11.63
C ILE A 277 20.92 17.52 12.86
N LEU A 278 20.45 16.30 13.08
CA LEU A 278 20.84 15.50 14.22
C LEU A 278 21.81 14.41 13.78
N ILE A 279 23.01 14.39 14.38
CA ILE A 279 23.99 13.30 14.22
C ILE A 279 24.02 12.53 15.53
N VAL A 280 23.54 11.29 15.51
CA VAL A 280 23.08 10.58 16.70
C VAL A 280 23.88 9.30 16.88
N ASP A 281 24.43 9.10 18.07
CA ASP A 281 24.95 7.80 18.49
C ASP A 281 23.80 6.81 18.68
N ALA A 282 23.95 5.58 18.21
CA ALA A 282 22.87 4.60 18.35
C ALA A 282 22.64 4.28 19.85
N PHE A 283 21.42 4.49 20.33
CA PHE A 283 20.94 4.07 21.66
C PHE A 283 20.79 2.56 21.79
N TYR A 284 20.51 1.89 20.67
CA TYR A 284 20.32 0.45 20.60
C TYR A 284 21.41 -0.19 19.75
N ASP A 285 21.89 -1.35 20.15
CA ASP A 285 22.93 -2.12 19.44
C ASP A 285 22.55 -2.34 17.97
N GLN A 286 23.26 -1.67 17.05
CA GLN A 286 22.97 -1.84 15.63
C GLN A 286 23.54 -3.19 15.16
N PRO A 287 22.71 -4.07 14.57
CA PRO A 287 23.22 -5.28 13.97
C PRO A 287 24.16 -4.87 12.83
N ASN A 288 25.38 -5.42 12.85
CA ASN A 288 26.30 -5.26 11.73
C ASN A 288 25.82 -6.18 10.60
N ILE A 289 24.85 -5.72 9.82
CA ILE A 289 24.20 -6.48 8.75
C ILE A 289 23.92 -5.59 7.55
N SER A 290 24.06 -6.15 6.36
CA SER A 290 23.68 -5.52 5.11
C SER A 290 22.70 -6.38 4.32
N SER A 291 21.85 -5.74 3.52
CA SER A 291 20.96 -6.44 2.57
C SER A 291 21.74 -7.37 1.62
N THR A 292 22.98 -7.04 1.26
CA THR A 292 23.83 -7.89 0.41
C THR A 292 24.20 -9.20 1.10
N GLU A 293 24.57 -9.14 2.39
CA GLU A 293 24.88 -10.35 3.17
C GLU A 293 23.66 -11.24 3.34
N ILE A 294 22.47 -10.66 3.55
CA ILE A 294 21.21 -11.43 3.65
C ILE A 294 20.88 -12.11 2.32
N ARG A 295 20.97 -11.39 1.19
CA ARG A 295 20.75 -11.99 -0.13
C ARG A 295 21.72 -13.14 -0.43
N ASN A 296 22.94 -13.05 0.09
CA ASN A 296 23.96 -14.09 -0.05
C ASN A 296 23.83 -15.22 0.98
N GLY A 297 22.87 -15.14 1.91
CA GLY A 297 22.68 -16.12 2.98
C GLY A 297 23.80 -16.12 4.03
N THR A 298 24.65 -15.08 4.08
CA THR A 298 25.77 -15.02 5.04
C THR A 298 25.37 -14.41 6.39
N LYS A 299 24.20 -13.76 6.46
CA LYS A 299 23.61 -13.26 7.70
C LYS A 299 22.09 -13.42 7.69
N GLU A 300 21.51 -13.63 8.85
CA GLU A 300 20.05 -13.67 9.06
C GLU A 300 19.52 -12.25 9.31
N GLY A 301 18.42 -11.89 8.65
CA GLY A 301 17.72 -10.62 8.77
C GLY A 301 16.62 -10.64 9.84
N LEU A 302 15.37 -10.78 9.40
CA LEU A 302 14.20 -10.93 10.27
C LEU A 302 13.61 -12.30 10.04
N ALA A 303 13.21 -13.03 11.09
CA ALA A 303 12.68 -14.39 10.95
C ALA A 303 11.58 -14.53 9.88
N SER A 304 10.62 -13.59 9.80
CA SER A 304 9.56 -13.60 8.78
C SER A 304 10.04 -13.28 7.37
N ILE A 305 11.09 -12.47 7.23
CA ILE A 305 11.73 -12.15 5.96
C ILE A 305 12.63 -13.28 5.52
N ASP A 306 13.46 -13.79 6.43
CA ASP A 306 14.38 -14.89 6.16
C ASP A 306 13.60 -16.15 5.82
N ALA A 307 12.46 -16.40 6.46
CA ALA A 307 11.56 -17.49 6.05
C ALA A 307 11.09 -17.30 4.60
N LEU A 308 10.63 -16.10 4.23
CA LEU A 308 10.16 -15.81 2.87
C LEU A 308 11.29 -15.86 1.83
N LEU A 309 12.48 -15.36 2.18
CA LEU A 309 13.65 -15.42 1.32
C LEU A 309 14.17 -16.84 1.21
N LYS A 310 14.16 -17.62 2.29
CA LYS A 310 14.53 -19.05 2.27
C LYS A 310 13.51 -19.81 1.44
N GLU A 311 12.22 -19.50 1.54
CA GLU A 311 11.17 -20.06 0.69
C GLU A 311 11.48 -19.77 -0.79
N TRP A 312 11.71 -18.51 -1.15
CA TRP A 312 12.11 -18.14 -2.51
C TRP A 312 13.42 -18.84 -2.92
N GLN A 313 14.48 -18.80 -2.11
CA GLN A 313 15.80 -19.36 -2.42
C GLN A 313 15.86 -20.90 -2.48
N HIS A 314 15.19 -21.61 -1.57
CA HIS A 314 15.24 -23.07 -1.42
C HIS A 314 14.14 -23.79 -2.22
N GLN A 315 13.13 -23.07 -2.71
CA GLN A 315 12.22 -23.60 -3.74
C GLN A 315 12.78 -23.44 -5.18
N TYR A 316 14.07 -23.08 -5.33
CA TYR A 316 14.81 -23.22 -6.60
C TYR A 316 15.60 -24.53 -6.82
N PRO A 317 15.13 -25.75 -6.49
CA PRO A 317 15.54 -26.92 -7.24
C PRO A 317 14.70 -26.99 -8.52
N LYS A 318 15.36 -27.10 -9.68
CA LYS A 318 14.81 -27.37 -11.03
C LYS A 318 13.29 -27.52 -11.04
N ALA A 319 12.57 -26.52 -11.57
CA ALA A 319 11.13 -26.54 -11.86
C ALA A 319 10.61 -27.98 -11.87
N SER A 320 10.03 -28.42 -10.75
CA SER A 320 9.64 -29.82 -10.62
C SER A 320 8.66 -30.12 -11.74
N GLU A 321 8.89 -31.22 -12.45
CA GLU A 321 8.06 -31.63 -13.61
C GLU A 321 6.56 -31.76 -13.26
N ASN A 322 6.22 -31.81 -11.97
CA ASN A 322 4.85 -31.63 -11.48
C ASN A 322 4.64 -30.22 -10.93
N LYS A 323 3.95 -29.37 -11.69
CA LYS A 323 3.32 -28.17 -11.14
C LYS A 323 2.24 -28.63 -10.16
N GLN A 324 2.38 -28.27 -8.88
CA GLN A 324 1.34 -28.52 -7.88
C GLN A 324 0.04 -27.85 -8.33
N LYS A 325 -1.07 -28.60 -8.22
CA LYS A 325 -2.39 -28.17 -8.69
C LYS A 325 -3.19 -27.67 -7.50
N TYR A 326 -3.66 -26.44 -7.61
CA TYR A 326 -4.44 -25.80 -6.58
C TYR A 326 -5.84 -25.48 -7.07
N ILE A 327 -6.80 -25.47 -6.16
CA ILE A 327 -8.13 -24.92 -6.36
C ILE A 327 -8.09 -23.45 -5.94
N TYR A 328 -8.61 -22.56 -6.78
CA TYR A 328 -8.82 -21.16 -6.44
C TYR A 328 -10.33 -20.88 -6.44
N ALA A 329 -10.94 -20.74 -5.27
CA ALA A 329 -12.39 -20.63 -5.17
C ALA A 329 -12.86 -19.18 -5.38
N ILE A 330 -13.79 -18.99 -6.31
CA ILE A 330 -14.45 -17.70 -6.54
C ILE A 330 -15.92 -17.86 -6.19
N ARG A 331 -16.37 -17.18 -5.14
CA ARG A 331 -17.77 -17.17 -4.74
C ARG A 331 -18.58 -16.36 -5.73
N ASN A 332 -19.53 -17.01 -6.40
CA ASN A 332 -20.42 -16.36 -7.35
C ASN A 332 -21.59 -15.68 -6.61
N ASP A 333 -21.31 -14.54 -5.99
CA ASP A 333 -22.29 -13.67 -5.36
C ASP A 333 -22.78 -12.53 -6.29
N SER A 334 -22.61 -12.70 -7.60
CA SER A 334 -22.90 -11.67 -8.60
C SER A 334 -24.32 -11.11 -8.58
N ARG A 335 -25.33 -11.96 -8.37
CA ARG A 335 -26.72 -11.52 -8.21
C ARG A 335 -26.92 -10.66 -6.96
N TYR A 336 -26.23 -10.99 -5.87
CA TYR A 336 -26.25 -10.18 -4.65
C TYR A 336 -25.59 -8.82 -4.91
N ALA A 337 -24.39 -8.83 -5.50
CA ALA A 337 -23.58 -7.64 -5.77
C ALA A 337 -24.30 -6.63 -6.69
N THR A 338 -24.95 -7.13 -7.74
CA THR A 338 -25.57 -6.31 -8.79
C THR A 338 -27.01 -5.89 -8.49
N LYS A 339 -27.63 -6.37 -7.39
CA LYS A 339 -29.04 -6.09 -7.09
C LYS A 339 -29.39 -4.60 -7.00
N ILE A 340 -28.42 -3.77 -6.61
CA ILE A 340 -28.58 -2.30 -6.54
C ILE A 340 -28.86 -1.67 -7.91
N TRP A 341 -28.45 -2.30 -9.01
CA TRP A 341 -28.59 -1.78 -10.37
C TRP A 341 -29.82 -2.32 -11.11
N THR A 342 -30.61 -3.19 -10.49
CA THR A 342 -31.84 -3.78 -11.09
C THR A 342 -32.92 -2.75 -11.41
N ARG A 343 -32.86 -1.57 -10.77
CA ARG A 343 -33.75 -0.44 -11.08
C ARG A 343 -33.44 0.22 -12.43
N LYS A 344 -32.22 0.08 -12.94
CA LYS A 344 -31.75 0.71 -14.19
C LYS A 344 -31.53 -0.30 -15.31
N ASN A 345 -31.10 -1.51 -14.99
CA ASN A 345 -30.78 -2.56 -15.94
C ASN A 345 -31.57 -3.83 -15.63
N SER A 346 -31.91 -4.60 -16.66
CA SER A 346 -32.62 -5.87 -16.48
C SER A 346 -31.73 -6.90 -15.77
N GLU A 347 -32.34 -7.81 -15.01
CA GLU A 347 -31.60 -8.90 -14.36
C GLU A 347 -30.85 -9.79 -15.37
N ILE A 348 -31.40 -9.95 -16.58
CA ILE A 348 -30.77 -10.71 -17.65
C ILE A 348 -29.47 -10.02 -18.10
N ASP A 349 -29.50 -8.71 -18.35
CA ASP A 349 -28.31 -7.96 -18.79
C ASP A 349 -27.22 -7.98 -17.70
N LEU A 350 -27.61 -7.80 -16.42
CA LEU A 350 -26.70 -7.87 -15.29
C LEU A 350 -26.08 -9.28 -15.12
N THR A 351 -26.89 -10.32 -15.32
CA THR A 351 -26.42 -11.71 -15.25
C THR A 351 -25.43 -12.01 -16.36
N LEU A 352 -25.72 -11.63 -17.61
CA LEU A 352 -24.82 -11.84 -18.74
C LEU A 352 -23.49 -11.09 -18.58
N ALA A 353 -23.54 -9.82 -18.16
CA ALA A 353 -22.35 -9.04 -17.86
C ALA A 353 -21.50 -9.68 -16.74
N SER A 354 -22.16 -10.20 -15.70
CA SER A 354 -21.48 -10.87 -14.57
C SER A 354 -20.83 -12.18 -14.98
N LEU A 355 -21.49 -12.98 -15.83
CA LEU A 355 -20.93 -14.23 -16.36
C LEU A 355 -19.69 -13.95 -17.22
N GLU A 356 -19.74 -12.93 -18.08
CA GLU A 356 -18.57 -12.52 -18.88
C GLU A 356 -17.43 -12.02 -17.99
N PHE A 357 -17.73 -11.25 -16.93
CA PHE A 357 -16.73 -10.80 -15.97
C PHE A 357 -16.09 -11.98 -15.24
N LEU A 358 -16.88 -12.92 -14.73
CA LEU A 358 -16.40 -14.11 -14.02
C LEU A 358 -15.51 -14.99 -14.90
N ASP A 359 -15.92 -15.28 -16.14
CA ASP A 359 -15.12 -16.07 -17.07
C ASP A 359 -13.76 -15.43 -17.32
N LYS A 360 -13.73 -14.13 -17.58
CA LYS A 360 -12.48 -13.39 -17.81
C LYS A 360 -11.64 -13.25 -16.54
N LEU A 361 -12.26 -13.06 -15.37
CA LEU A 361 -11.57 -13.03 -14.09
C LEU A 361 -10.87 -14.37 -13.83
N SER A 362 -11.58 -15.48 -13.96
CA SER A 362 -11.03 -16.83 -13.78
C SER A 362 -9.81 -17.07 -14.68
N ARG A 363 -9.93 -16.78 -15.99
CA ARG A 363 -8.81 -16.94 -16.94
C ARG A 363 -7.63 -16.03 -16.61
N ASN A 364 -7.89 -14.79 -16.18
CA ASN A 364 -6.83 -13.86 -15.79
C ASN A 364 -6.08 -14.34 -14.54
N LEU A 365 -6.79 -14.89 -13.56
CA LEU A 365 -6.18 -15.47 -12.35
C LEU A 365 -5.34 -16.70 -12.71
N GLU A 366 -5.90 -17.65 -13.46
CA GLU A 366 -5.17 -18.82 -13.96
C GLU A 366 -3.89 -18.43 -14.71
N PHE A 367 -3.99 -17.44 -15.60
CA PHE A 367 -2.84 -16.91 -16.33
C PHE A 367 -1.82 -16.26 -15.39
N ALA A 368 -2.25 -15.45 -14.43
CA ALA A 368 -1.38 -14.72 -13.52
C ALA A 368 -0.52 -15.66 -12.66
N PHE A 369 -1.12 -16.70 -12.08
CA PHE A 369 -0.40 -17.69 -11.27
C PHE A 369 0.57 -18.54 -12.10
N SER A 370 0.27 -18.79 -13.37
CA SER A 370 1.11 -19.60 -14.26
C SER A 370 2.19 -18.80 -15.01
N ASN A 371 2.12 -17.46 -14.99
CA ASN A 371 3.03 -16.56 -15.70
C ASN A 371 3.64 -15.48 -14.77
N CYS A 372 3.72 -15.76 -13.47
CA CYS A 372 4.43 -14.90 -12.53
C CYS A 372 5.94 -14.91 -12.82
N SER A 373 6.61 -13.85 -12.40
CA SER A 373 8.06 -13.69 -12.60
C SER A 373 8.82 -13.99 -11.33
N SER A 374 10.03 -14.51 -11.48
CA SER A 374 10.96 -14.73 -10.36
C SER A 374 11.07 -13.46 -9.48
N PRO A 375 11.06 -13.58 -8.15
CA PRO A 375 11.17 -14.82 -7.40
C PRO A 375 9.91 -15.66 -7.15
N ASP A 376 8.75 -15.24 -7.65
CA ASP A 376 7.56 -16.08 -7.57
C ASP A 376 7.72 -17.36 -8.43
N ILE A 377 7.15 -18.46 -7.94
CA ILE A 377 7.17 -19.74 -8.64
C ILE A 377 5.83 -19.96 -9.33
N PRO A 378 5.82 -20.18 -10.66
CA PRO A 378 4.59 -20.47 -11.36
C PRO A 378 3.92 -21.76 -10.87
N ILE A 379 2.65 -21.65 -10.49
CA ILE A 379 1.81 -22.78 -10.09
C ILE A 379 0.62 -22.93 -11.04
N LEU A 380 -0.02 -24.10 -11.03
CA LEU A 380 -1.30 -24.29 -11.72
C LEU A 380 -2.42 -24.11 -10.71
N VAL A 381 -3.26 -23.12 -10.97
CA VAL A 381 -4.52 -22.94 -10.25
C VAL A 381 -5.69 -23.29 -11.15
N GLU A 382 -6.71 -23.91 -10.60
CA GLU A 382 -7.98 -24.19 -11.25
C GLU A 382 -9.06 -23.35 -10.56
N PRO A 383 -9.49 -22.24 -11.18
CA PRO A 383 -10.59 -21.44 -10.66
C PRO A 383 -11.89 -22.26 -10.66
N ILE A 384 -12.54 -22.33 -9.51
CA ILE A 384 -13.87 -22.94 -9.39
C ILE A 384 -14.89 -21.88 -8.96
N LEU A 385 -16.13 -22.01 -9.43
CA LEU A 385 -17.20 -21.12 -9.02
C LEU A 385 -18.02 -21.78 -7.90
N ILE A 386 -18.15 -21.08 -6.78
CA ILE A 386 -18.99 -21.51 -5.66
C ILE A 386 -20.38 -20.91 -5.85
N ASP A 387 -21.41 -21.74 -5.95
CA ASP A 387 -22.80 -21.27 -6.08
C ASP A 387 -23.33 -20.75 -4.74
N LEU A 388 -23.61 -19.44 -4.68
CA LEU A 388 -24.17 -18.80 -3.49
C LEU A 388 -25.54 -19.38 -3.10
N ASN A 389 -26.36 -19.82 -4.07
CA ASN A 389 -27.69 -20.38 -3.74
C ASN A 389 -27.57 -21.65 -2.91
N ASP A 390 -26.55 -22.47 -3.18
CA ASP A 390 -26.29 -23.69 -2.43
C ASP A 390 -25.95 -23.38 -0.96
N GLN A 391 -25.16 -22.34 -0.73
CA GLN A 391 -24.83 -21.86 0.62
C GLN A 391 -26.05 -21.24 1.31
N GLN A 392 -26.87 -20.45 0.60
CA GLN A 392 -28.12 -19.89 1.12
C GLN A 392 -29.12 -20.98 1.54
N ASN A 393 -29.26 -22.02 0.71
CA ASN A 393 -30.10 -23.17 1.01
C ASN A 393 -29.57 -23.92 2.24
N TYR A 394 -28.26 -24.11 2.34
CA TYR A 394 -27.64 -24.75 3.51
C TYR A 394 -27.95 -23.97 4.81
N VAL A 395 -27.74 -22.64 4.81
CA VAL A 395 -28.05 -21.79 5.99
C VAL A 395 -29.53 -21.87 6.36
N THR A 396 -30.43 -21.82 5.37
CA THR A 396 -31.87 -21.91 5.59
C THR A 396 -32.26 -23.24 6.25
N VAL A 397 -31.74 -24.35 5.74
CA VAL A 397 -31.97 -25.68 6.32
C VAL A 397 -31.35 -25.79 7.72
N LEU A 398 -30.18 -25.21 7.94
CA LEU A 398 -29.49 -25.23 9.22
C LEU A 398 -30.27 -24.48 10.30
N GLU A 399 -30.75 -23.28 9.99
CA GLU A 399 -31.54 -22.44 10.90
C GLU A 399 -32.86 -23.10 11.32
N HIS A 400 -33.51 -23.84 10.43
CA HIS A 400 -34.71 -24.60 10.78
C HIS A 400 -34.45 -25.71 11.79
N ASN A 401 -33.25 -26.29 11.79
CA ASN A 401 -32.92 -27.44 12.64
C ASN A 401 -32.36 -27.01 14.01
N LYS A 402 -31.76 -25.82 14.12
CA LYS A 402 -31.11 -25.35 15.35
C LYS A 402 -30.83 -23.84 15.32
N PRO A 403 -30.64 -23.21 16.50
CA PRO A 403 -30.28 -21.80 16.57
C PRO A 403 -28.91 -21.53 15.96
N ILE A 404 -28.85 -20.52 15.08
CA ILE A 404 -27.60 -20.04 14.48
C ILE A 404 -27.42 -18.54 14.71
N ILE A 405 -26.17 -18.08 14.67
CA ILE A 405 -25.80 -16.67 14.49
C ILE A 405 -25.02 -16.61 13.19
N ASN A 406 -25.49 -15.83 12.24
CA ASN A 406 -24.85 -15.70 10.94
C ASN A 406 -23.98 -14.44 10.84
N LEU A 407 -22.76 -14.59 10.35
CA LEU A 407 -21.85 -13.48 10.05
C LEU A 407 -21.82 -13.16 8.56
N ASP A 408 -22.14 -14.12 7.69
CA ASP A 408 -21.97 -13.95 6.25
C ASP A 408 -22.95 -12.90 5.70
N THR A 409 -22.42 -11.96 4.92
CA THR A 409 -23.21 -10.88 4.31
C THR A 409 -24.23 -11.43 3.30
N CYS A 410 -23.84 -12.45 2.53
CA CYS A 410 -24.58 -12.90 1.34
C CYS A 410 -25.68 -13.92 1.64
N THR A 411 -25.71 -14.48 2.86
CA THR A 411 -26.76 -15.37 3.34
C THR A 411 -27.69 -14.67 4.33
N PHE A 412 -28.92 -15.19 4.42
CA PHE A 412 -29.98 -14.67 5.27
C PHE A 412 -30.18 -15.59 6.49
N SER A 413 -30.46 -14.97 7.63
CA SER A 413 -30.89 -15.65 8.85
C SER A 413 -31.64 -14.67 9.75
N SER A 414 -32.47 -15.18 10.66
CA SER A 414 -33.18 -14.37 11.67
C SER A 414 -32.25 -13.68 12.67
N GLN A 415 -31.07 -14.25 12.93
CA GLN A 415 -30.08 -13.75 13.88
C GLN A 415 -28.74 -13.53 13.17
N LYS A 416 -28.43 -12.27 12.88
CA LYS A 416 -27.24 -11.87 12.11
C LYS A 416 -26.40 -10.86 12.87
N LEU A 417 -25.07 -10.98 12.75
CA LEU A 417 -24.11 -9.96 13.21
C LEU A 417 -23.33 -9.45 12.01
N ASP A 418 -23.49 -8.16 11.72
CA ASP A 418 -22.82 -7.47 10.62
C ASP A 418 -21.50 -6.88 11.11
N PHE A 419 -20.54 -7.76 11.36
CA PHE A 419 -19.18 -7.40 11.76
C PHE A 419 -18.16 -7.65 10.66
N SER A 420 -17.05 -6.93 10.70
CA SER A 420 -15.92 -7.15 9.80
C SER A 420 -14.61 -6.75 10.45
N ARG A 421 -13.51 -7.28 9.92
CA ARG A 421 -12.15 -6.89 10.31
C ARG A 421 -11.83 -5.56 9.62
N LEU A 422 -11.40 -4.57 10.40
CA LEU A 422 -10.94 -3.28 9.88
C LEU A 422 -9.47 -3.38 9.45
N PHE A 423 -9.14 -2.84 8.28
CA PHE A 423 -7.78 -2.74 7.77
C PHE A 423 -7.42 -1.31 7.36
N SER A 424 -6.12 -1.02 7.28
CA SER A 424 -5.62 0.24 6.74
C SER A 424 -5.82 0.32 5.22
N LEU A 425 -6.26 1.48 4.73
CA LEU A 425 -6.30 1.81 3.30
C LEU A 425 -4.87 2.07 2.76
N CYS A 426 -4.59 1.67 1.52
CA CYS A 426 -3.31 1.91 0.80
C CYS A 426 -2.05 1.30 1.45
N ASP A 427 -2.22 0.30 2.33
CA ASP A 427 -1.14 -0.51 2.91
C ASP A 427 -1.09 -1.91 2.25
N GLY A 428 -0.26 -2.83 2.73
CA GLY A 428 -0.22 -4.23 2.32
C GLY A 428 -1.31 -5.13 2.95
N GLN A 429 -2.11 -4.60 3.89
CA GLN A 429 -3.13 -5.33 4.66
C GLN A 429 -2.63 -6.66 5.25
N CYS A 430 -1.38 -6.67 5.73
CA CYS A 430 -0.76 -7.82 6.39
C CYS A 430 -1.43 -8.17 7.72
N ARG A 431 -2.06 -7.18 8.37
CA ARG A 431 -2.70 -7.31 9.68
C ARG A 431 -3.95 -6.42 9.72
N TRP A 432 -4.98 -6.92 10.40
CA TRP A 432 -6.19 -6.15 10.73
C TRP A 432 -6.00 -5.41 12.05
N GLU A 433 -6.70 -4.29 12.22
CA GLU A 433 -6.61 -3.44 13.41
C GLU A 433 -7.50 -3.95 14.53
N ARG A 434 -8.81 -4.07 14.25
CA ARG A 434 -9.84 -4.46 15.21
C ARG A 434 -11.13 -4.90 14.51
N LEU A 435 -12.06 -5.46 15.28
CA LEU A 435 -13.38 -5.83 14.80
C LEU A 435 -14.28 -4.60 14.84
N VAL A 436 -15.05 -4.37 13.79
CA VAL A 436 -15.96 -3.23 13.65
C VAL A 436 -17.30 -3.67 13.10
N CYS A 437 -18.33 -2.84 13.33
CA CYS A 437 -19.58 -2.93 12.59
C CYS A 437 -19.31 -2.68 11.10
N ARG A 438 -19.95 -3.44 10.21
CA ARG A 438 -19.92 -3.17 8.77
C ARG A 438 -20.45 -1.76 8.50
N PRO A 439 -19.93 -1.06 7.48
CA PRO A 439 -20.47 0.24 7.07
C PRO A 439 -21.98 0.19 6.90
N GLY A 440 -22.71 1.14 7.51
CA GLY A 440 -24.16 1.21 7.46
C GLY A 440 -24.93 0.31 8.44
N SER A 441 -24.25 -0.57 9.19
CA SER A 441 -24.90 -1.42 10.20
C SER A 441 -25.06 -0.74 11.57
N GLU A 442 -25.97 -1.27 12.39
CA GLU A 442 -26.21 -0.80 13.75
C GLU A 442 -24.99 -1.04 14.67
N SER A 443 -24.93 -0.34 15.81
CA SER A 443 -23.86 -0.55 16.81
C SER A 443 -23.82 -2.00 17.32
N MET A 444 -22.64 -2.51 17.68
CA MET A 444 -22.46 -3.87 18.22
C MET A 444 -23.44 -4.19 19.35
N SER A 445 -23.62 -3.27 20.29
CA SER A 445 -24.53 -3.46 21.43
C SER A 445 -25.98 -3.67 21.01
N LYS A 446 -26.47 -2.94 20.00
CA LYS A 446 -27.82 -3.12 19.45
C LYS A 446 -27.97 -4.43 18.68
N GLN A 447 -26.95 -4.82 17.92
CA GLN A 447 -26.95 -6.09 17.19
C GLN A 447 -26.98 -7.28 18.16
N PHE A 448 -26.24 -7.23 19.27
CA PHE A 448 -26.32 -8.26 20.30
C PHE A 448 -27.64 -8.23 21.08
N ALA A 449 -28.23 -7.06 21.31
CA ALA A 449 -29.46 -6.94 22.08
C ALA A 449 -30.67 -7.64 21.44
N VAL A 450 -30.66 -7.85 20.12
CA VAL A 450 -31.72 -8.58 19.41
C VAL A 450 -31.51 -10.11 19.39
N ILE A 451 -30.32 -10.58 19.79
CA ILE A 451 -30.03 -12.02 19.88
C ILE A 451 -30.55 -12.54 21.22
N LYS A 452 -31.35 -13.60 21.18
CA LYS A 452 -31.94 -14.19 22.38
C LYS A 452 -30.86 -14.90 23.21
N PRO A 453 -31.02 -14.99 24.54
CA PRO A 453 -30.18 -15.87 25.35
C PRO A 453 -30.25 -17.32 24.84
N GLY A 454 -29.12 -18.00 24.69
CA GLY A 454 -29.12 -19.34 24.13
C GLY A 454 -27.74 -19.86 23.74
N LYS A 455 -27.77 -21.04 23.10
CA LYS A 455 -26.59 -21.71 22.53
C LYS A 455 -26.76 -21.76 21.01
N TYR A 456 -25.72 -21.36 20.29
CA TYR A 456 -25.78 -21.06 18.86
C TYR A 456 -24.61 -21.66 18.09
N ASP A 457 -24.87 -22.12 16.86
CA ASP A 457 -23.80 -22.32 15.88
C ASP A 457 -23.45 -20.99 15.23
N LEU A 458 -22.17 -20.66 15.11
CA LEU A 458 -21.70 -19.46 14.43
C LEU A 458 -21.34 -19.78 12.98
N ILE A 459 -21.99 -19.10 12.05
CA ILE A 459 -21.82 -19.30 10.61
C ILE A 459 -20.98 -18.16 10.03
N ASP A 460 -19.99 -18.50 9.22
CA ASP A 460 -19.20 -17.54 8.43
C ASP A 460 -19.00 -18.09 7.02
N ASP A 461 -18.69 -17.24 6.05
CA ASP A 461 -18.45 -17.68 4.67
C ASP A 461 -17.17 -18.52 4.56
N ASP A 462 -16.10 -18.06 5.21
CA ASP A 462 -14.85 -18.79 5.36
C ASP A 462 -14.34 -18.79 6.81
N ILE A 463 -13.63 -19.84 7.21
CA ILE A 463 -12.96 -19.91 8.52
C ILE A 463 -11.48 -20.13 8.26
N ALA A 464 -10.75 -19.05 8.00
CA ALA A 464 -9.30 -19.14 7.76
C ALA A 464 -8.50 -19.48 9.03
N THR A 465 -8.59 -18.63 10.06
CA THR A 465 -7.72 -18.67 11.27
C THR A 465 -8.49 -18.64 12.59
N GLY A 466 -9.81 -18.40 12.53
CA GLY A 466 -10.68 -18.30 13.70
C GLY A 466 -10.58 -16.98 14.50
N TYR A 467 -9.76 -16.00 14.08
CA TYR A 467 -9.61 -14.72 14.80
C TYR A 467 -10.91 -13.94 14.96
N THR A 468 -11.69 -13.81 13.88
CA THR A 468 -13.00 -13.12 13.90
C THR A 468 -13.91 -13.76 14.94
N VAL A 469 -14.01 -15.09 14.92
CA VAL A 469 -14.82 -15.85 15.86
C VAL A 469 -14.34 -15.67 17.29
N ASN A 470 -13.04 -15.77 17.54
CA ASN A 470 -12.48 -15.57 18.89
C ASN A 470 -12.81 -14.17 19.42
N SER A 471 -12.68 -13.14 18.57
CA SER A 471 -13.02 -11.76 18.92
C SER A 471 -14.51 -11.60 19.26
N ILE A 472 -15.39 -12.26 18.49
CA ILE A 472 -16.83 -12.27 18.75
C ILE A 472 -17.14 -12.93 20.09
N MET A 473 -16.51 -14.08 20.39
CA MET A 473 -16.71 -14.77 21.66
C MET A 473 -16.26 -13.92 22.88
N GLU A 474 -15.24 -13.09 22.72
CA GLU A 474 -14.76 -12.18 23.77
C GLU A 474 -15.73 -11.04 24.06
N ILE A 475 -16.40 -10.49 23.03
CA ILE A 475 -17.33 -9.37 23.18
C ILE A 475 -18.80 -9.79 23.37
N ALA A 476 -19.13 -11.05 23.09
CA ALA A 476 -20.49 -11.56 23.19
C ALA A 476 -21.00 -11.54 24.64
N PRO A 477 -22.25 -11.14 24.89
CA PRO A 477 -22.89 -11.28 26.19
C PRO A 477 -22.83 -12.71 26.75
N LYS A 478 -22.58 -12.87 28.06
CA LYS A 478 -22.38 -14.18 28.73
C LYS A 478 -23.53 -15.19 28.55
N ASN A 479 -24.72 -14.69 28.25
CA ASN A 479 -25.94 -15.46 28.01
C ASN A 479 -26.08 -15.97 26.57
N ILE A 480 -25.19 -15.57 25.66
CA ILE A 480 -25.07 -16.08 24.30
C ILE A 480 -23.83 -16.99 24.26
N LYS A 481 -24.02 -18.28 24.02
CA LYS A 481 -22.94 -19.27 23.96
C LYS A 481 -22.77 -19.78 22.54
N ILE A 482 -21.53 -19.79 22.05
CA ILE A 482 -21.20 -20.39 20.76
C ILE A 482 -20.86 -21.87 20.97
N ASP A 483 -21.55 -22.77 20.24
CA ASP A 483 -21.32 -24.23 20.29
C ASP A 483 -20.22 -24.66 19.34
N LYS A 484 -20.44 -24.39 18.05
CA LYS A 484 -19.52 -24.74 16.97
C LYS A 484 -19.49 -23.64 15.92
N ARG A 485 -18.46 -23.74 15.08
CA ARG A 485 -18.20 -22.84 13.95
C ARG A 485 -18.47 -23.61 12.67
N VAL A 486 -19.15 -22.98 11.72
CA VAL A 486 -19.49 -23.60 10.43
C VAL A 486 -19.05 -22.65 9.33
N GLY A 487 -18.12 -23.11 8.48
CA GLY A 487 -17.64 -22.36 7.33
C GLY A 487 -18.38 -22.80 6.07
N LEU A 488 -19.09 -21.87 5.42
CA LEU A 488 -19.93 -22.18 4.26
C LEU A 488 -19.13 -22.69 3.06
N LEU A 489 -17.88 -22.22 2.88
CA LEU A 489 -16.98 -22.76 1.86
C LEU A 489 -16.66 -24.23 2.12
N GLN A 490 -16.29 -24.58 3.35
CA GLN A 490 -15.90 -25.95 3.69
C GLN A 490 -17.05 -26.92 3.44
N GLU A 491 -18.26 -26.57 3.89
CA GLU A 491 -19.46 -27.37 3.66
C GLU A 491 -19.77 -27.54 2.16
N TYR A 492 -19.55 -26.49 1.36
CA TYR A 492 -19.72 -26.57 -0.10
C TYR A 492 -18.69 -27.51 -0.74
N LEU A 493 -17.41 -27.35 -0.39
CA LEU A 493 -16.32 -28.19 -0.94
C LEU A 493 -16.50 -29.66 -0.57
N ASP A 494 -16.96 -29.95 0.65
CA ASP A 494 -17.24 -31.32 1.09
C ASP A 494 -18.44 -31.93 0.36
N LYS A 495 -19.53 -31.16 0.18
CA LYS A 495 -20.72 -31.59 -0.57
C LYS A 495 -20.40 -31.91 -2.04
N HIS A 496 -19.49 -31.15 -2.65
CA HIS A 496 -19.18 -31.22 -4.08
C HIS A 496 -17.79 -31.84 -4.37
N LYS A 497 -17.18 -32.50 -3.38
CA LYS A 497 -15.80 -33.00 -3.45
C LYS A 497 -15.53 -33.87 -4.67
N ASP A 498 -16.45 -34.77 -4.99
CA ASP A 498 -16.31 -35.70 -6.12
C ASP A 498 -16.34 -34.99 -7.49
N GLN A 499 -16.95 -33.80 -7.57
CA GLN A 499 -17.00 -33.01 -8.79
C GLN A 499 -15.78 -32.08 -8.91
N ILE A 500 -15.41 -31.44 -7.81
CA ILE A 500 -14.36 -30.41 -7.75
C ILE A 500 -12.95 -31.02 -7.71
N ASN A 501 -12.77 -32.08 -6.92
CA ASN A 501 -11.49 -32.73 -6.66
C ASN A 501 -11.62 -34.27 -6.64
N PRO A 502 -12.05 -34.89 -7.76
CA PRO A 502 -12.34 -36.34 -7.83
C PRO A 502 -11.16 -37.23 -7.45
N LYS A 503 -9.92 -36.75 -7.66
CA LYS A 503 -8.70 -37.50 -7.34
C LYS A 503 -8.13 -37.18 -5.96
N GLY A 504 -8.63 -36.14 -5.30
CA GLY A 504 -8.05 -35.63 -4.04
C GLY A 504 -6.63 -35.12 -4.20
N ASP A 505 -6.19 -34.75 -5.40
CA ASP A 505 -4.81 -34.36 -5.74
C ASP A 505 -4.60 -32.84 -5.76
N LYS A 506 -5.66 -32.06 -5.48
CA LYS A 506 -5.63 -30.59 -5.42
C LYS A 506 -5.81 -30.08 -3.98
N GLU A 507 -5.12 -28.99 -3.66
CA GLU A 507 -5.28 -28.26 -2.39
C GLU A 507 -6.00 -26.92 -2.62
N LEU A 508 -6.78 -26.45 -1.65
CA LEU A 508 -7.38 -25.11 -1.72
C LEU A 508 -6.29 -24.06 -1.47
N LEU A 509 -6.09 -23.16 -2.43
CA LEU A 509 -5.14 -22.05 -2.30
C LEU A 509 -5.76 -20.86 -1.61
N ASP A 510 -6.87 -20.35 -2.13
CA ASP A 510 -7.56 -19.18 -1.58
C ASP A 510 -9.05 -19.17 -1.96
N ILE A 511 -9.83 -18.35 -1.26
CA ILE A 511 -11.22 -18.00 -1.58
C ILE A 511 -11.36 -16.49 -1.73
N VAL A 512 -12.06 -16.06 -2.78
CA VAL A 512 -12.45 -14.66 -2.98
C VAL A 512 -13.91 -14.53 -3.38
N ASP A 513 -14.51 -13.38 -3.07
CA ASP A 513 -15.86 -13.06 -3.52
C ASP A 513 -15.84 -12.30 -4.85
N PHE A 514 -16.80 -12.58 -5.74
CA PHE A 514 -16.95 -11.83 -6.99
C PHE A 514 -17.17 -10.33 -6.74
N ARG A 515 -18.01 -9.96 -5.76
CA ARG A 515 -18.30 -8.56 -5.43
C ARG A 515 -17.05 -7.74 -5.11
N ASP A 516 -16.00 -8.36 -4.57
CA ASP A 516 -14.80 -7.64 -4.14
C ASP A 516 -14.00 -7.07 -5.32
N PHE A 517 -14.21 -7.62 -6.51
CA PHE A 517 -13.61 -7.18 -7.77
C PHE A 517 -14.53 -6.30 -8.63
N LEU A 518 -15.84 -6.36 -8.41
CA LEU A 518 -16.83 -5.57 -9.15
C LEU A 518 -17.05 -4.21 -8.47
N VAL A 519 -16.39 -3.20 -9.01
CA VAL A 519 -16.31 -1.86 -8.44
C VAL A 519 -17.68 -1.16 -8.46
N GLY A 520 -18.02 -0.52 -7.33
CA GLY A 520 -19.30 0.18 -7.15
C GLY A 520 -20.49 -0.73 -6.85
N SER A 521 -20.32 -2.06 -6.93
CA SER A 521 -21.37 -3.01 -6.55
C SER A 521 -21.61 -3.04 -5.04
N LEU A 522 -22.75 -3.60 -4.63
CA LEU A 522 -23.15 -3.61 -3.23
C LEU A 522 -22.17 -4.39 -2.35
N ASP A 523 -21.80 -3.80 -1.21
CA ASP A 523 -20.90 -4.39 -0.24
C ASP A 523 -19.57 -4.84 -0.88
N SER A 524 -19.07 -4.14 -1.90
CA SER A 524 -17.83 -4.51 -2.60
C SER A 524 -16.57 -4.22 -1.75
N GLY A 525 -15.70 -5.22 -1.56
CA GLY A 525 -14.29 -5.02 -1.20
C GLY A 525 -13.91 -5.25 0.26
N LEU A 526 -12.92 -4.53 0.75
CA LEU A 526 -12.39 -4.65 2.12
C LEU A 526 -12.91 -3.54 3.01
N VAL A 527 -13.26 -3.84 4.26
CA VAL A 527 -13.60 -2.82 5.26
C VAL A 527 -12.32 -2.11 5.70
N VAL A 528 -12.26 -0.80 5.43
CA VAL A 528 -11.09 0.05 5.64
C VAL A 528 -11.46 1.39 6.26
N SER A 529 -10.48 2.07 6.83
CA SER A 529 -10.61 3.43 7.38
C SER A 529 -10.11 4.47 6.38
N MET A 530 -10.92 5.52 6.15
CA MET A 530 -10.58 6.70 5.36
C MET A 530 -9.68 7.66 6.15
N PRO A 531 -9.00 8.61 5.48
CA PRO A 531 -8.29 9.68 6.19
C PRO A 531 -9.19 10.53 7.10
N THR A 532 -10.49 10.58 6.82
CA THR A 532 -11.49 11.25 7.66
C THR A 532 -11.87 10.45 8.93
N GLY A 533 -11.36 9.23 9.08
CA GLY A 533 -11.76 8.28 10.13
C GLY A 533 -13.05 7.53 9.84
N GLU A 534 -13.73 7.82 8.72
CA GLU A 534 -14.91 7.07 8.30
C GLU A 534 -14.53 5.64 7.88
N ILE A 535 -15.31 4.68 8.36
CA ILE A 535 -15.18 3.28 7.97
C ILE A 535 -16.04 3.03 6.73
N ILE A 536 -15.41 2.54 5.66
CA ILE A 536 -16.03 2.25 4.36
C ILE A 536 -15.59 0.87 3.86
N ARG A 537 -16.12 0.44 2.72
CA ARG A 537 -15.54 -0.62 1.90
C ARG A 537 -14.78 -0.07 0.68
N ALA A 538 -13.62 -0.67 0.36
CA ALA A 538 -12.80 -0.33 -0.81
C ALA A 538 -12.48 -1.58 -1.65
N PRO A 539 -12.52 -1.50 -3.00
CA PRO A 539 -12.39 -2.68 -3.86
C PRO A 539 -11.01 -3.35 -3.74
N TYR A 540 -10.95 -4.65 -4.06
CA TYR A 540 -9.71 -5.46 -4.07
C TYR A 540 -8.81 -5.11 -5.25
N LEU A 541 -8.35 -3.86 -5.31
CA LEU A 541 -7.56 -3.33 -6.40
C LEU A 541 -6.57 -2.29 -5.90
N LEU A 542 -5.38 -2.28 -6.49
CA LEU A 542 -4.47 -1.16 -6.33
C LEU A 542 -5.14 0.14 -6.83
N PRO A 543 -4.95 1.27 -6.11
CA PRO A 543 -4.01 1.45 -5.00
C PRO A 543 -4.61 1.24 -3.59
N TYR A 544 -5.85 0.75 -3.50
CA TYR A 544 -6.59 0.73 -2.24
C TYR A 544 -6.30 -0.51 -1.38
N VAL A 545 -6.32 -1.67 -2.02
CA VAL A 545 -6.21 -2.97 -1.36
C VAL A 545 -5.24 -3.86 -2.13
N SER A 546 -4.31 -4.48 -1.41
CA SER A 546 -3.33 -5.42 -1.96
C SER A 546 -3.97 -6.77 -2.27
N LEU A 547 -3.85 -7.19 -3.52
CA LEU A 547 -4.26 -8.52 -3.96
C LEU A 547 -3.30 -9.61 -3.48
N VAL A 548 -2.06 -9.27 -3.16
CA VAL A 548 -1.10 -10.21 -2.59
C VAL A 548 -1.57 -10.74 -1.24
N SER A 549 -2.17 -9.88 -0.41
CA SER A 549 -2.61 -10.27 0.92
C SER A 549 -4.07 -10.69 0.98
N ARG A 550 -4.91 -10.25 0.03
CA ARG A 550 -6.36 -10.51 0.01
C ARG A 550 -6.84 -11.55 -1.00
N GLY A 551 -6.02 -11.88 -2.00
CA GLY A 551 -6.31 -12.90 -3.01
C GLY A 551 -5.11 -13.81 -3.32
N MET A 552 -4.12 -13.83 -2.42
CA MET A 552 -2.86 -14.59 -2.56
C MET A 552 -2.17 -14.47 -3.92
N ILE A 553 -2.39 -13.35 -4.64
CA ILE A 553 -1.81 -13.13 -5.97
C ILE A 553 -0.29 -12.99 -5.83
N PRO A 554 0.52 -13.60 -6.71
CA PRO A 554 1.97 -13.45 -6.63
C PRO A 554 2.39 -11.97 -6.76
N PRO A 555 3.29 -11.46 -5.89
CA PRO A 555 3.77 -10.08 -5.94
C PRO A 555 4.16 -9.57 -7.33
N SER A 556 4.88 -10.37 -8.12
CA SER A 556 5.35 -10.01 -9.46
C SER A 556 4.23 -9.61 -10.44
N VAL A 557 2.99 -10.07 -10.21
CA VAL A 557 1.85 -9.84 -11.12
C VAL A 557 0.74 -9.00 -10.50
N GLU A 558 0.87 -8.54 -9.26
CA GLU A 558 -0.17 -7.76 -8.55
C GLU A 558 -0.63 -6.54 -9.35
N LEU A 559 0.31 -5.77 -9.90
CA LEU A 559 0.02 -4.56 -10.67
C LEU A 559 -0.73 -4.89 -11.97
N SER A 560 -0.28 -5.90 -12.71
CA SER A 560 -0.89 -6.28 -13.98
C SER A 560 -2.28 -6.88 -13.78
N VAL A 561 -2.48 -7.71 -12.75
CA VAL A 561 -3.79 -8.25 -12.37
C VAL A 561 -4.75 -7.13 -11.99
N SER A 562 -4.33 -6.18 -11.14
CA SER A 562 -5.15 -5.02 -10.77
C SER A 562 -5.58 -4.22 -12.02
N MET A 563 -4.66 -3.98 -12.95
CA MET A 563 -4.96 -3.31 -14.22
C MET A 563 -5.98 -4.07 -15.07
N GLN A 564 -5.85 -5.40 -15.16
CA GLN A 564 -6.82 -6.20 -15.91
C GLN A 564 -8.20 -6.17 -15.28
N ILE A 565 -8.31 -6.22 -13.95
CA ILE A 565 -9.62 -6.17 -13.28
C ILE A 565 -10.27 -4.79 -13.42
N TRP A 566 -9.50 -3.69 -13.37
CA TRP A 566 -10.03 -2.37 -13.75
C TRP A 566 -10.58 -2.35 -15.18
N LYS A 567 -9.91 -3.03 -16.12
CA LYS A 567 -10.38 -3.19 -17.50
C LYS A 567 -11.63 -4.09 -17.61
N LEU A 568 -11.75 -5.11 -16.76
CA LEU A 568 -12.97 -5.92 -16.68
C LEU A 568 -14.16 -5.09 -16.20
N ASN A 569 -13.97 -4.21 -15.21
CA ASN A 569 -15.01 -3.29 -14.76
C ASN A 569 -15.47 -2.33 -15.88
N ILE A 570 -14.54 -1.80 -16.68
CA ILE A 570 -14.88 -1.02 -17.89
C ILE A 570 -15.75 -1.86 -18.85
N THR A 571 -15.42 -3.14 -19.04
CA THR A 571 -16.14 -4.03 -19.96
C THR A 571 -17.55 -4.31 -19.43
N PHE A 572 -17.66 -4.64 -18.13
CA PHE A 572 -18.92 -4.87 -17.45
C PHE A 572 -19.87 -3.67 -17.59
N HIS A 573 -19.41 -2.46 -17.24
CA HIS A 573 -20.27 -1.28 -17.30
C HIS A 573 -20.64 -0.87 -18.73
N ASN A 574 -19.79 -1.11 -19.73
CA ASN A 574 -20.13 -0.87 -21.14
C ASN A 574 -21.10 -1.92 -21.72
N TYR A 575 -21.20 -3.10 -21.11
CA TYR A 575 -22.17 -4.12 -21.52
C TYR A 575 -23.61 -3.71 -21.19
N LEU A 576 -23.80 -2.94 -20.11
CA LEU A 576 -25.11 -2.54 -19.63
C LEU A 576 -25.77 -1.51 -20.56
N LYS A 577 -27.08 -1.67 -20.79
CA LYS A 577 -27.86 -0.78 -21.66
C LYS A 577 -28.06 0.60 -21.05
N SER A 578 -28.37 0.62 -19.75
CA SER A 578 -28.51 1.84 -18.97
C SER A 578 -27.23 2.11 -18.22
N GLU A 579 -26.78 3.35 -18.33
CA GLU A 579 -25.57 3.80 -17.68
C GLU A 579 -25.68 3.79 -16.15
N ILE A 580 -24.59 3.34 -15.51
CA ILE A 580 -24.40 3.42 -14.06
C ILE A 580 -23.51 4.61 -13.75
N LEU A 581 -24.02 5.51 -12.92
CA LEU A 581 -23.32 6.69 -12.40
C LEU A 581 -22.80 6.38 -10.99
N LEU A 582 -21.92 7.24 -10.47
CA LEU A 582 -21.40 7.09 -9.11
C LEU A 582 -22.53 7.04 -8.08
N GLU A 583 -23.54 7.90 -8.19
CA GLU A 583 -24.71 7.92 -7.27
C GLU A 583 -25.53 6.63 -7.25
N ASP A 584 -25.38 5.75 -8.25
CA ASP A 584 -26.04 4.45 -8.30
C ASP A 584 -25.23 3.33 -7.61
N SER A 585 -24.06 3.66 -7.06
CA SER A 585 -23.13 2.69 -6.46
C SER A 585 -23.37 2.51 -4.97
N ASP A 586 -22.68 1.53 -4.37
CA ASP A 586 -22.66 1.36 -2.92
C ASP A 586 -22.26 2.66 -2.18
N PRO A 587 -22.93 3.02 -1.06
CA PRO A 587 -22.62 4.23 -0.30
C PRO A 587 -21.15 4.35 0.12
N SER A 588 -20.49 3.24 0.42
CA SER A 588 -19.04 3.23 0.74
C SER A 588 -18.20 3.67 -0.45
N PHE A 589 -18.51 3.14 -1.64
CA PHE A 589 -17.79 3.47 -2.86
C PHE A 589 -18.03 4.91 -3.28
N ILE A 590 -19.26 5.41 -3.12
CA ILE A 590 -19.60 6.83 -3.31
C ILE A 590 -18.71 7.71 -2.44
N LYS A 591 -18.62 7.42 -1.13
CA LYS A 591 -17.77 8.19 -0.21
C LYS A 591 -16.30 8.19 -0.64
N LEU A 592 -15.75 7.02 -1.00
CA LEU A 592 -14.36 6.91 -1.46
C LEU A 592 -14.11 7.77 -2.71
N MET A 593 -14.95 7.65 -3.73
CA MET A 593 -14.78 8.37 -4.99
C MET A 593 -15.01 9.88 -4.84
N LYS A 594 -15.97 10.31 -4.02
CA LYS A 594 -16.16 11.74 -3.70
C LYS A 594 -14.97 12.33 -2.98
N TYR A 595 -14.34 11.58 -2.08
CA TYR A 595 -13.12 12.00 -1.41
C TYR A 595 -11.95 12.18 -2.39
N ILE A 596 -11.86 11.33 -3.42
CA ILE A 596 -10.88 11.45 -4.51
C ILE A 596 -11.21 12.64 -5.45
N GLY A 597 -12.44 13.14 -5.43
CA GLY A 597 -12.87 14.33 -6.17
C GLY A 597 -13.77 14.04 -7.38
N PHE A 598 -14.38 12.85 -7.45
CA PHE A 598 -15.42 12.57 -8.43
C PHE A 598 -16.78 13.13 -7.98
N ASP A 599 -17.62 13.48 -8.95
CA ASP A 599 -18.99 13.92 -8.71
C ASP A 599 -20.00 12.77 -8.80
N ASP A 600 -21.18 12.97 -8.23
CA ASP A 600 -22.26 11.98 -8.18
C ASP A 600 -22.73 11.54 -9.57
N LYS A 601 -22.56 12.39 -10.59
CA LYS A 601 -22.96 12.14 -11.98
C LYS A 601 -21.85 11.54 -12.83
N THR A 602 -20.68 11.27 -12.24
CA THR A 602 -19.57 10.69 -12.97
C THR A 602 -19.91 9.26 -13.34
N ARG A 603 -19.68 8.90 -14.61
CA ARG A 603 -19.92 7.56 -15.13
C ARG A 603 -18.96 6.56 -14.50
N MET A 604 -19.45 5.38 -14.11
CA MET A 604 -18.59 4.33 -13.55
C MET A 604 -17.48 3.89 -14.51
N VAL A 605 -17.75 3.89 -15.82
CA VAL A 605 -16.76 3.62 -16.86
C VAL A 605 -15.59 4.62 -16.79
N ASP A 606 -15.86 5.90 -16.58
CA ASP A 606 -14.84 6.95 -16.57
C ASP A 606 -14.02 6.92 -15.28
N ILE A 607 -14.65 6.59 -14.14
CA ILE A 607 -13.95 6.27 -12.90
C ILE A 607 -12.98 5.11 -13.12
N CYS A 608 -13.43 3.99 -13.70
CA CYS A 608 -12.56 2.84 -13.94
C CYS A 608 -11.42 3.16 -14.92
N ARG A 609 -11.69 3.95 -15.98
CA ARG A 609 -10.66 4.42 -16.92
C ARG A 609 -9.63 5.31 -16.24
N TRP A 610 -10.05 6.19 -15.35
CA TRP A 610 -9.13 7.06 -14.62
C TRP A 610 -8.13 6.25 -13.78
N HIS A 611 -8.61 5.23 -13.07
CA HIS A 611 -7.76 4.31 -12.31
C HIS A 611 -6.82 3.52 -13.22
N LEU A 612 -7.36 2.93 -14.30
CA LEU A 612 -6.58 2.15 -15.26
C LEU A 612 -5.47 2.99 -15.90
N ASN A 613 -5.78 4.21 -16.34
CA ASN A 613 -4.83 5.12 -16.97
C ASN A 613 -3.69 5.49 -16.01
N ARG A 614 -3.97 5.65 -14.71
CA ARG A 614 -2.94 5.92 -13.70
C ARG A 614 -2.02 4.74 -13.50
N LEU A 615 -2.56 3.52 -13.43
CA LEU A 615 -1.75 2.31 -13.28
C LEU A 615 -0.95 1.96 -14.54
N GLN A 616 -1.54 2.12 -15.74
CA GLN A 616 -0.86 1.87 -17.02
C GLN A 616 0.38 2.72 -17.23
N LYS A 617 0.37 3.96 -16.72
CA LYS A 617 1.51 4.87 -16.81
C LYS A 617 2.72 4.43 -15.97
N LEU A 618 2.56 3.41 -15.13
CA LEU A 618 3.57 2.82 -14.23
C LEU A 618 4.17 1.52 -14.77
N ALA A 619 3.46 0.84 -15.67
CA ALA A 619 3.96 -0.35 -16.33
C ALA A 619 5.14 0.04 -17.22
N PHE A 620 6.34 -0.10 -16.68
CA PHE A 620 7.58 0.06 -17.43
C PHE A 620 7.53 -0.86 -18.67
N LYS A 621 7.93 -0.33 -19.83
CA LYS A 621 8.08 -1.10 -21.06
C LYS A 621 9.40 -1.86 -21.08
#